data_AF-A0A7L8RPL0-F1
#
_entry.id   AF-A0A7L8RPL0-F1
#
_cell.length_a   1.000
_cell.length_b   1.000
_cell.length_c   1.000
_cell.angle_alpha   90.00
_cell.angle_beta   90.00
_cell.angle_gamma   90.00
#
_symmetry.space_group_name_H-M   'P 1'
#
loop_
_entity.id
_entity.type
_entity.pdbx_description
1 polymer ?
#
loop_
_entity_poly.entity_id
_entity_poly.type
_entity_poly.pdbx_seq_one_letter_code
_entity_poly.pdbx_strand_id
1 'polypeptide(L)'
;MRLQALITAVAVLSATVAQAACPIELAVYGDRDGAAEIDFRPTLESATVTNSFKMVMDNSIVLDGVVMWSQDVARPNGMLMHQCPEGDVTGEEIEACTVWQGVIYSVDEQGNVGLLPRERIAAAAPKKLIFSDLGHGLRTSAAYGPQGFSKVPWDVFELKGCQE
;
A
#
# COMPACT_ATOMS: atom_id res chain seq x y z
N MET A 1 -38.19 -26.25 -55.31
CA MET A 1 -38.36 -25.50 -54.04
C MET A 1 -37.35 -26.02 -53.03
N ARG A 2 -36.20 -25.36 -52.88
CA ARG A 2 -35.25 -25.59 -51.77
C ARG A 2 -34.57 -24.24 -51.46
N LEU A 3 -35.00 -23.58 -50.40
CA LEU A 3 -34.38 -22.39 -49.84
C LEU A 3 -33.26 -22.86 -48.91
N GLN A 4 -32.00 -22.55 -49.24
CA GLN A 4 -30.88 -22.72 -48.32
C GLN A 4 -30.69 -21.41 -47.53
N ALA A 5 -30.96 -21.46 -46.23
CA ALA A 5 -30.64 -20.38 -45.31
C ALA A 5 -29.17 -20.53 -44.87
N LEU A 6 -28.32 -19.57 -45.24
CA LEU A 6 -26.99 -19.43 -44.66
C LEU A 6 -27.13 -18.70 -43.31
N ILE A 7 -26.73 -19.36 -42.23
CA ILE A 7 -26.59 -18.76 -40.89
C ILE A 7 -25.14 -18.32 -40.76
N THR A 8 -24.92 -17.01 -40.78
CA THR A 8 -23.61 -16.40 -40.51
C THR A 8 -23.41 -16.30 -39.00
N ALA A 9 -22.54 -17.13 -38.43
CA ALA A 9 -22.18 -17.05 -37.02
C ALA A 9 -21.20 -15.89 -36.78
N VAL A 10 -21.65 -14.84 -36.11
CA VAL A 10 -20.79 -13.74 -35.63
C VAL A 10 -20.16 -14.19 -34.31
N ALA A 11 -18.87 -14.48 -34.33
CA ALA A 11 -18.10 -14.75 -33.12
C ALA A 11 -17.78 -13.42 -32.43
N VAL A 12 -18.45 -13.14 -31.31
CA VAL A 12 -18.11 -12.04 -30.42
C VAL A 12 -16.87 -12.47 -29.63
N LEU A 13 -15.69 -11.98 -30.02
CA LEU A 13 -14.50 -12.08 -29.17
C LEU A 13 -14.70 -11.14 -27.98
N SER A 14 -15.12 -11.70 -26.85
CA SER A 14 -15.02 -11.02 -25.56
C SER A 14 -13.54 -10.79 -25.27
N ALA A 15 -13.08 -9.54 -25.39
CA ALA A 15 -11.77 -9.14 -24.91
C ALA A 15 -11.77 -9.31 -23.38
N THR A 16 -11.26 -10.45 -22.91
CA THR A 16 -10.87 -10.58 -21.51
C THR A 16 -9.73 -9.60 -21.30
N VAL A 17 -9.99 -8.52 -20.57
CA VAL A 17 -8.90 -7.69 -20.03
C VAL A 17 -8.07 -8.64 -19.19
N ALA A 18 -6.89 -9.01 -19.69
CA ALA A 18 -5.93 -9.74 -18.90
C ALA A 18 -5.52 -8.79 -17.79
N GLN A 19 -6.20 -8.87 -16.63
CA GLN A 19 -5.77 -8.23 -15.41
C GLN A 19 -4.43 -8.90 -15.10
N ALA A 20 -3.33 -8.30 -15.55
CA ALA A 20 -2.02 -8.67 -15.03
C ALA A 20 -2.16 -8.61 -13.50
N ALA A 21 -1.81 -9.70 -12.82
CA ALA A 21 -1.93 -9.79 -11.37
C ALA A 21 -1.20 -8.58 -10.79
N CYS A 22 -1.92 -7.67 -10.12
CA CYS A 22 -1.37 -6.44 -9.56
C CYS A 22 -0.27 -6.81 -8.57
N PRO A 23 1.02 -6.64 -8.87
CA PRO A 23 2.04 -6.97 -7.89
C PRO A 23 2.02 -5.91 -6.79
N ILE A 24 2.31 -6.30 -5.55
CA ILE A 24 2.21 -5.39 -4.40
C ILE A 24 3.09 -4.15 -4.57
N GLU A 25 4.26 -4.27 -5.18
CA GLU A 25 5.20 -3.18 -5.44
C GLU A 25 4.73 -2.12 -6.45
N LEU A 26 3.62 -2.37 -7.16
CA LEU A 26 2.99 -1.39 -8.06
C LEU A 26 1.62 -0.94 -7.57
N ALA A 27 1.12 -1.50 -6.46
CA ALA A 27 -0.24 -1.28 -6.00
C ALA A 27 -0.46 0.13 -5.42
N VAL A 28 -1.64 0.67 -5.67
CA VAL A 28 -2.13 1.95 -5.14
C VAL A 28 -3.37 1.72 -4.30
N TYR A 29 -3.41 2.26 -3.07
CA TYR A 29 -4.55 2.13 -2.16
C TYR A 29 -5.07 3.48 -1.69
N GLY A 30 -6.38 3.61 -1.53
CA GLY A 30 -7.02 4.83 -1.04
C GLY A 30 -7.67 4.66 0.33
N ASP A 31 -7.58 5.69 1.15
CA ASP A 31 -8.46 5.88 2.30
C ASP A 31 -9.91 6.08 1.84
N ARG A 32 -10.88 5.60 2.64
CA ARG A 32 -12.31 5.69 2.35
C ARG A 32 -12.79 7.13 2.14
N ASP A 33 -12.24 8.07 2.92
CA ASP A 33 -12.65 9.46 2.89
C ASP A 33 -11.67 10.32 2.07
N GLY A 34 -10.70 9.71 1.37
CA GLY A 34 -9.70 10.41 0.56
C GLY A 34 -8.73 11.26 1.35
N ALA A 35 -8.48 10.95 2.63
CA ALA A 35 -7.51 11.68 3.45
C ALA A 35 -6.05 11.35 3.10
N ALA A 36 -5.81 10.15 2.57
CA ALA A 36 -4.51 9.71 2.13
C ALA A 36 -4.61 8.65 1.02
N GLU A 37 -3.56 8.57 0.21
CA GLU A 37 -3.29 7.51 -0.76
C GLU A 37 -1.97 6.83 -0.42
N ILE A 38 -1.85 5.54 -0.72
CA ILE A 38 -0.65 4.74 -0.52
C ILE A 38 -0.17 4.25 -1.89
N ASP A 39 1.05 4.63 -2.22
CA ASP A 39 1.73 4.24 -3.46
C ASP A 39 2.87 3.30 -3.12
N PHE A 40 2.71 2.01 -3.38
CA PHE A 40 3.83 1.08 -3.30
C PHE A 40 4.83 1.34 -4.43
N ARG A 41 6.10 1.03 -4.15
CA ARG A 41 7.20 1.15 -5.12
C ARG A 41 8.18 0.00 -4.95
N PRO A 42 8.90 -0.39 -6.01
CA PRO A 42 9.99 -1.35 -5.90
C PRO A 42 11.01 -0.93 -4.84
N THR A 43 11.45 -1.88 -4.02
CA THR A 43 12.35 -1.67 -2.87
C THR A 43 13.83 -1.61 -3.26
N LEU A 44 14.15 -1.64 -4.56
CA LEU A 44 15.50 -1.45 -5.11
C LEU A 44 16.60 -2.28 -4.43
N GLU A 45 16.34 -3.57 -4.23
CA GLU A 45 17.29 -4.56 -3.68
C GLU A 45 17.76 -4.35 -2.23
N SER A 46 17.00 -3.63 -1.40
CA SER A 46 17.28 -3.58 0.03
C SER A 46 17.36 -4.98 0.65
N ALA A 47 18.38 -5.21 1.48
CA ALA A 47 18.56 -6.48 2.19
C ALA A 47 17.55 -6.71 3.32
N THR A 48 17.00 -5.62 3.89
CA THR A 48 16.15 -5.66 5.08
C THR A 48 14.74 -5.15 4.82
N VAL A 49 14.60 -4.14 3.96
CA VAL A 49 13.29 -3.62 3.57
C VAL A 49 12.65 -4.60 2.60
N THR A 50 11.44 -5.01 2.95
CA THR A 50 10.65 -6.00 2.21
C THR A 50 9.60 -5.37 1.31
N ASN A 51 9.14 -4.17 1.67
CA ASN A 51 8.23 -3.35 0.87
C ASN A 51 8.58 -1.89 1.11
N SER A 52 8.50 -1.09 0.05
CA SER A 52 8.62 0.36 0.08
C SER A 52 7.34 1.00 -0.44
N PHE A 53 6.91 2.08 0.18
CA PHE A 53 5.75 2.84 -0.28
C PHE A 53 5.87 4.31 0.10
N LYS A 54 4.94 5.11 -0.41
CA LYS A 54 4.68 6.47 0.05
C LYS A 54 3.24 6.54 0.55
N MET A 55 3.00 7.30 1.61
CA MET A 55 1.66 7.73 1.98
C MET A 55 1.55 9.22 1.66
N VAL A 56 0.67 9.56 0.72
CA VAL A 56 0.43 10.93 0.26
C VAL A 56 -0.86 11.43 0.90
N MET A 57 -0.74 12.43 1.75
CA MET A 57 -1.86 13.05 2.45
C MET A 57 -2.61 14.03 1.53
N ASP A 58 -3.85 14.37 1.89
CA ASP A 58 -4.70 15.29 1.13
C ASP A 58 -4.08 16.68 0.87
N ASN A 59 -3.25 17.15 1.79
CA ASN A 59 -2.51 18.40 1.71
C ASN A 59 -1.13 18.27 1.04
N SER A 60 -0.89 17.19 0.29
CA SER A 60 0.37 16.88 -0.40
C SER A 60 1.58 16.61 0.52
N ILE A 61 1.37 16.44 1.84
CA ILE A 61 2.42 15.90 2.70
C ILE A 61 2.71 14.47 2.27
N VAL A 62 3.98 14.13 2.12
CA VAL A 62 4.44 12.78 1.81
C VAL A 62 5.13 12.19 3.03
N LEU A 63 4.74 10.97 3.36
CA LEU A 63 5.38 10.14 4.37
C LEU A 63 6.06 8.95 3.66
N ASP A 64 7.34 8.75 3.95
CA ASP A 64 8.09 7.61 3.42
C ASP A 64 7.77 6.36 4.25
N GLY A 65 7.27 5.34 3.56
CA GLY A 65 6.88 4.06 4.14
C GLY A 65 7.88 2.97 3.84
N VAL A 66 8.30 2.25 4.88
CA VAL A 66 9.12 1.04 4.75
C VAL A 66 8.54 -0.08 5.59
N VAL A 67 8.70 -1.32 5.13
CA VAL A 67 8.29 -2.51 5.88
C VAL A 67 9.46 -3.46 6.05
N MET A 68 9.71 -3.89 7.27
CA MET A 68 10.71 -4.91 7.59
C MET A 68 10.02 -6.09 8.26
N TRP A 69 10.23 -7.29 7.71
CA TRP A 69 9.77 -8.51 8.35
C TRP A 69 10.72 -8.91 9.47
N SER A 70 10.21 -9.00 10.69
CA SER A 70 10.96 -9.55 11.83
C SER A 70 11.32 -11.02 11.62
N GLN A 71 12.50 -11.41 12.09
CA GLN A 71 13.03 -12.77 11.95
C GLN A 71 12.46 -13.74 13.00
N ASP A 72 12.17 -13.26 14.21
CA ASP A 72 11.68 -14.12 15.31
C ASP A 72 10.19 -14.44 15.16
N VAL A 73 9.32 -13.47 15.46
CA VAL A 73 7.88 -13.55 15.19
C VAL A 73 7.63 -12.86 13.87
N ALA A 74 7.45 -13.62 12.80
CA ALA A 74 7.30 -13.07 11.44
C ALA A 74 6.13 -12.08 11.35
N ARG A 75 6.46 -10.77 11.28
CA ARG A 75 5.51 -9.67 11.19
C ARG A 75 6.03 -8.60 10.22
N PRO A 76 5.19 -8.08 9.31
CA PRO A 76 5.51 -6.92 8.48
C PRO A 76 5.43 -5.64 9.33
N ASN A 77 6.51 -5.31 10.03
CA ASN A 77 6.58 -4.08 10.81
C ASN A 77 6.82 -2.92 9.86
N GLY A 78 5.83 -2.05 9.74
CA GLY A 78 5.87 -0.82 8.96
C GLY A 78 6.34 0.36 9.81
N MET A 79 6.98 1.31 9.14
CA MET A 79 7.27 2.64 9.67
C MET A 79 6.85 3.68 8.64
N LEU A 80 6.30 4.80 9.11
CA LEU A 80 6.04 5.99 8.32
C LEU A 80 6.92 7.11 8.85
N MET A 81 7.63 7.77 7.95
CA MET A 81 8.65 8.76 8.26
C MET A 81 8.34 10.07 7.54
N HIS A 82 8.51 11.20 8.22
CA HIS A 82 8.34 12.51 7.63
C HIS A 82 9.66 13.25 7.57
N GLN A 83 10.20 13.43 6.35
CA GLN A 83 11.42 14.21 6.11
C GLN A 83 12.60 13.80 7.01
N CYS A 84 12.76 12.49 7.21
CA CYS A 84 13.89 11.98 7.99
C CYS A 84 15.23 12.33 7.30
N PRO A 85 16.28 12.65 8.08
CA PRO A 85 17.61 12.86 7.53
C PRO A 85 18.12 11.56 6.89
N GLU A 86 19.00 11.72 5.89
CA GLU A 86 19.69 10.62 5.22
C GLU A 86 21.19 10.62 5.59
N GLY A 87 21.84 9.46 5.47
CA GLY A 87 23.28 9.32 5.72
C GLY A 87 23.59 8.77 7.11
N ASP A 88 24.59 9.35 7.77
CA ASP A 88 24.97 8.97 9.14
C ASP A 88 23.99 9.59 10.14
N VAL A 89 22.95 8.82 10.47
CA VAL A 89 21.83 9.24 11.32
C VAL A 89 21.77 8.38 12.57
N THR A 90 21.49 9.03 13.69
CA THR A 90 21.26 8.38 14.97
C THR A 90 19.86 7.77 15.05
N GLY A 91 19.67 6.82 15.96
CA GLY A 91 18.34 6.26 16.24
C GLY A 91 17.35 7.32 16.74
N GLU A 92 17.83 8.29 17.53
CA GLU A 92 17.01 9.39 18.06
C GLU A 92 16.51 10.31 16.93
N GLU A 93 17.34 10.59 15.92
CA GLU A 93 16.94 11.38 14.75
C GLU A 93 15.86 10.65 13.94
N ILE A 94 16.00 9.33 13.74
CA ILE A 94 14.98 8.52 13.06
C ILE A 94 13.69 8.46 13.88
N GLU A 95 13.77 8.31 15.19
CA GLU A 95 12.58 8.29 16.06
C GLU A 95 11.84 9.63 16.01
N ALA A 96 12.55 10.75 16.05
CA ALA A 96 11.97 12.09 16.03
C ALA A 96 11.18 12.41 14.74
N CYS A 97 11.60 11.84 13.61
CA CYS A 97 10.93 12.00 12.31
C CYS A 97 9.98 10.84 11.96
N THR A 98 9.90 9.80 12.80
CA THR A 98 8.94 8.70 12.61
C THR A 98 7.57 9.11 13.15
N VAL A 99 6.55 9.07 12.28
CA VAL A 99 5.18 9.47 12.63
C VAL A 99 4.29 8.30 13.02
N TRP A 100 4.65 7.08 12.62
CA TRP A 100 3.92 5.87 12.97
C TRP A 100 4.81 4.64 12.82
N GLN A 101 4.60 3.66 13.71
CA GLN A 101 5.16 2.32 13.62
C GLN A 101 4.09 1.30 13.99
N GLY A 102 4.01 0.19 13.26
CA GLY A 102 3.02 -0.85 13.56
C GLY A 102 3.03 -2.01 12.59
N VAL A 103 2.18 -3.00 12.82
CA VAL A 103 2.04 -4.16 11.92
C VAL A 103 1.02 -3.84 10.84
N ILE A 104 1.37 -4.12 9.59
CA ILE A 104 0.45 -3.98 8.46
C ILE A 104 -0.22 -5.33 8.16
N TYR A 105 -1.54 -5.38 8.30
CA TYR A 105 -2.34 -6.54 7.91
C TYR A 105 -2.91 -6.35 6.51
N SER A 106 -3.24 -7.48 5.88
CA SER A 106 -3.93 -7.54 4.60
C SER A 106 -5.32 -8.13 4.77
N VAL A 107 -6.23 -7.78 3.87
CA VAL A 107 -7.53 -8.43 3.73
C VAL A 107 -7.67 -8.88 2.28
N ASP A 108 -7.92 -10.17 2.07
CA ASP A 108 -8.17 -10.71 0.73
C ASP A 108 -9.60 -10.41 0.23
N GLU A 109 -9.92 -10.86 -0.98
CA GLU A 109 -11.25 -10.66 -1.59
C GLU A 109 -12.38 -11.38 -0.81
N GLN A 110 -12.04 -12.43 -0.08
CA GLN A 110 -12.98 -13.22 0.73
C GLN A 110 -13.17 -12.62 2.14
N GLY A 111 -12.39 -11.59 2.49
CA GLY A 111 -12.43 -10.96 3.80
C GLY A 111 -11.52 -11.62 4.84
N ASN A 112 -10.66 -12.56 4.46
CA ASN A 112 -9.71 -13.16 5.40
C ASN A 112 -8.60 -12.17 5.73
N VAL A 113 -8.26 -12.08 7.00
CA VAL A 113 -7.17 -11.23 7.49
C VAL A 113 -5.86 -12.01 7.44
N GLY A 114 -4.86 -11.42 6.79
CA GLY A 114 -3.51 -11.96 6.68
C GLY A 114 -2.44 -10.92 7.00
N LEU A 115 -1.19 -11.26 6.69
CA LEU A 115 -0.07 -10.33 6.76
C LEU A 115 0.17 -9.71 5.38
N LEU A 116 0.70 -8.49 5.35
CA LEU A 116 1.15 -7.84 4.12
C LEU A 116 2.20 -8.72 3.41
N PRO A 117 1.99 -9.19 2.17
CA PRO A 117 2.98 -9.97 1.45
C PRO A 117 4.30 -9.20 1.27
N ARG A 118 5.41 -9.94 1.17
CA ARG A 118 6.70 -9.35 0.81
C ARG A 118 6.70 -9.04 -0.69
N GLU A 119 7.47 -8.04 -1.11
CA GLU A 119 7.83 -7.90 -2.52
C GLU A 119 8.46 -9.22 -3.02
N ARG A 120 8.30 -9.53 -4.31
CA ARG A 120 8.97 -10.64 -5.03
C ARG A 120 8.50 -12.06 -4.73
N ILE A 121 7.50 -12.27 -3.88
CA ILE A 121 6.86 -13.60 -3.74
C ILE A 121 5.76 -13.87 -4.80
N ALA A 122 5.71 -13.06 -5.86
CA ALA A 122 4.70 -13.12 -6.94
C ALA A 122 3.25 -13.16 -6.44
N ALA A 123 2.97 -12.56 -5.27
CA ALA A 123 1.63 -12.47 -4.72
C ALA A 123 0.91 -11.24 -5.32
N ALA A 124 -0.36 -11.42 -5.64
CA ALA A 124 -1.24 -10.31 -5.98
C ALA A 124 -1.41 -9.38 -4.78
N ALA A 125 -1.56 -8.09 -5.06
CA ALA A 125 -1.90 -7.06 -4.10
C ALA A 125 -3.23 -7.43 -3.40
N PRO A 126 -3.28 -7.45 -2.05
CA PRO A 126 -4.51 -7.73 -1.33
C PRO A 126 -5.57 -6.67 -1.61
N LYS A 127 -6.84 -7.01 -1.37
CA LYS A 127 -7.96 -6.10 -1.62
C LYS A 127 -7.93 -4.89 -0.68
N LYS A 128 -7.53 -5.10 0.57
CA LYS A 128 -7.37 -4.02 1.56
C LYS A 128 -6.11 -4.20 2.39
N LEU A 129 -5.65 -3.08 2.93
CA LEU A 129 -4.60 -3.03 3.95
C LEU A 129 -5.16 -2.43 5.23
N ILE A 130 -4.62 -2.87 6.36
CA ILE A 130 -4.92 -2.33 7.68
C ILE A 130 -3.61 -1.90 8.35
N PHE A 131 -3.48 -0.62 8.60
CA PHE A 131 -2.38 -0.01 9.35
C PHE A 131 -2.84 0.16 10.80
N SER A 132 -2.33 -0.70 11.68
CA SER A 132 -2.78 -0.75 13.07
C SER A 132 -2.61 0.61 13.78
N ASP A 133 -3.72 1.20 14.24
CA ASP A 133 -3.76 2.42 15.04
C ASP A 133 -3.10 3.64 14.34
N LEU A 134 -3.16 3.66 13.00
CA LEU A 134 -2.58 4.71 12.18
C LEU A 134 -3.14 6.08 12.55
N GLY A 135 -4.46 6.18 12.65
CA GLY A 135 -5.12 7.45 12.92
C GLY A 135 -4.73 8.05 14.27
N HIS A 136 -4.45 7.22 15.28
CA HIS A 136 -3.92 7.70 16.55
C HIS A 136 -2.46 8.13 16.44
N GLY A 137 -1.60 7.28 15.86
CA GLY A 137 -0.17 7.58 15.71
C GLY A 137 0.08 8.88 14.94
N LEU A 138 -0.63 9.08 13.83
CA LEU A 138 -0.54 10.30 13.03
C LEU A 138 -1.08 11.55 13.73
N ARG A 139 -1.93 11.45 14.76
CA ARG A 139 -2.41 12.64 15.53
C ARG A 139 -1.43 13.05 16.61
N THR A 140 -0.73 12.09 17.19
CA THR A 140 0.13 12.30 18.36
C THR A 140 1.57 12.62 17.98
N SER A 141 1.97 12.41 16.73
CA SER A 141 3.35 12.67 16.31
C SER A 141 3.69 14.16 16.33
N ALA A 142 4.90 14.47 16.77
CA ALA A 142 5.44 15.81 16.79
C ALA A 142 6.18 16.18 15.49
N ALA A 143 6.44 15.22 14.59
CA ALA A 143 7.37 15.38 13.47
C ALA A 143 6.95 16.41 12.41
N TYR A 144 5.65 16.66 12.25
CA TYR A 144 5.10 17.59 11.23
C TYR A 144 4.73 18.98 11.79
N GLY A 145 5.14 19.29 13.03
CA GLY A 145 4.90 20.59 13.67
C GLY A 145 3.47 20.81 14.20
N PRO A 146 3.19 21.98 14.80
CA PRO A 146 1.98 22.23 15.58
C PRO A 146 0.67 22.29 14.77
N GLN A 147 0.75 22.38 13.44
CA GLN A 147 -0.43 22.51 12.57
C GLN A 147 -1.14 21.18 12.30
N GLY A 148 -0.47 20.03 12.52
CA GLY A 148 -1.14 18.74 12.31
C GLY A 148 -1.39 18.39 10.85
N PHE A 149 -2.00 17.22 10.65
CA PHE A 149 -2.72 16.92 9.42
C PHE A 149 -4.10 17.57 9.44
N SER A 150 -4.51 18.14 8.30
CA SER A 150 -5.85 18.73 8.15
C SER A 150 -6.97 17.70 8.32
N LYS A 151 -6.66 16.46 7.90
CA LYS A 151 -7.48 15.27 8.04
C LYS A 151 -6.57 14.08 8.30
N VAL A 152 -7.04 13.14 9.10
CA VAL A 152 -6.31 11.91 9.40
C VAL A 152 -7.04 10.73 8.74
N PRO A 153 -6.33 9.85 8.01
CA PRO A 153 -6.93 8.71 7.35
C PRO A 153 -7.47 7.69 8.35
N TRP A 154 -8.33 6.82 7.85
CA TRP A 154 -8.67 5.59 8.55
C TRP A 154 -7.48 4.63 8.54
N ASP A 155 -7.52 3.65 9.42
CA ASP A 155 -6.54 2.57 9.45
C ASP A 155 -6.66 1.64 8.25
N VAL A 156 -7.76 1.71 7.48
CA VAL A 156 -8.07 0.77 6.40
C VAL A 156 -8.01 1.47 5.04
N PHE A 157 -7.24 0.88 4.13
CA PHE A 157 -7.06 1.36 2.76
C PHE A 157 -7.50 0.31 1.76
N GLU A 158 -8.18 0.72 0.69
CA GLU A 158 -8.70 -0.18 -0.35
C GLU A 158 -7.92 -0.05 -1.66
N LEU A 159 -7.63 -1.18 -2.30
CA LEU A 159 -6.91 -1.23 -3.57
C LEU A 159 -7.67 -0.46 -4.65
N LYS A 160 -7.03 0.57 -5.22
CA LYS A 160 -7.54 1.38 -6.33
C LYS A 160 -7.08 0.85 -7.68
N GLY A 161 -5.89 0.27 -7.74
CA GLY A 161 -5.30 -0.26 -8.96
C GLY A 161 -3.80 -0.46 -8.81
N CYS A 162 -3.11 -0.54 -9.95
CA CYS A 162 -1.65 -0.59 -10.02
C CYS A 162 -1.15 0.53 -10.91
N GLN A 163 0.07 0.97 -10.66
CA GLN A 163 0.81 1.85 -11.54
C GLN A 163 1.15 1.12 -12.86
N GLU A 164 1.12 1.86 -13.97
CA GLU A 164 1.48 1.39 -15.33
C GLU A 164 2.99 1.51 -15.60
#